data_AF-A0A091BW94-F1
#
_entry.id   AF-A0A091BW94-F1
#
_cell.length_a   1.000
_cell.length_b   1.000
_cell.length_c   1.000
_cell.angle_alpha   90.00
_cell.angle_beta   90.00
_cell.angle_gamma   90.00
#
_symmetry.space_group_name_H-M   'P 1'
#
loop_
_entity.id
_entity.type
_entity.pdbx_description
1 polymer ?
#
loop_
_entity_poly.entity_id
_entity_poly.type
_entity_poly.pdbx_seq_one_letter_code
_entity_poly.pdbx_strand_id
1 'polypeptide(L)'
;MAKNKGQGRTRSWTCVVYPESAPANWRDIIDDLHIEWIESPLHDKDINADGEIKKSHWHLLFLFNSVKSYEQVLEITESVNATIPQKAQSAKGLVRYMIHLDNPEKYQYDKKDIIGHGGADVAELLKPNSSDRYALIKEMAIFIKDNNVVEFTELFDYALSQRYDDWFPLLCDNSAYVLGQYIKSNRYQLNKEHKDNKDIR
;
A
#
# COMPACT_ATOMS: atom_id res chain seq x y z
N MET A 1 18.39 -28.79 25.01
CA MET A 1 17.06 -28.57 24.39
C MET A 1 17.14 -27.33 23.51
N ALA A 2 17.21 -27.51 22.19
CA ALA A 2 17.33 -26.39 21.26
C ALA A 2 15.96 -25.74 21.02
N LYS A 3 15.93 -24.41 21.09
CA LYS A 3 14.75 -23.55 20.99
C LYS A 3 14.00 -23.78 19.67
N ASN A 4 12.68 -24.03 19.78
CA ASN A 4 11.71 -24.04 18.67
C ASN A 4 11.75 -22.71 17.88
N LYS A 5 12.61 -22.61 16.85
CA LYS A 5 12.42 -21.63 15.77
C LYS A 5 11.26 -22.13 14.91
N GLY A 6 10.25 -21.28 14.71
CA GLY A 6 8.91 -21.62 14.20
C GLY A 6 8.89 -22.68 13.09
N GLN A 7 8.10 -23.73 13.30
CA GLN A 7 7.97 -24.95 12.49
C GLN A 7 7.47 -24.71 11.06
N GLY A 8 8.16 -23.95 10.23
CA GLY A 8 7.86 -23.91 8.79
C GLY A 8 6.50 -23.31 8.41
N ARG A 9 5.68 -22.85 9.37
CA ARG A 9 4.31 -22.37 9.17
C ARG A 9 4.24 -20.85 9.22
N THR A 10 3.33 -20.26 8.45
CA THR A 10 3.06 -18.81 8.46
C THR A 10 1.60 -18.54 8.11
N ARG A 11 1.14 -17.32 8.37
CA ARG A 11 -0.19 -16.83 7.99
C ARG A 11 -0.23 -16.27 6.57
N SER A 12 0.92 -15.97 5.97
CA SER A 12 1.01 -15.27 4.69
C SER A 12 1.83 -16.08 3.70
N TRP A 13 1.19 -16.44 2.58
CA TRP A 13 1.79 -17.26 1.53
C TRP A 13 1.54 -16.63 0.17
N THR A 14 2.41 -16.88 -0.79
CA THR A 14 2.32 -16.36 -2.15
C THR A 14 2.60 -17.45 -3.17
N CYS A 15 2.00 -17.31 -4.34
CA CYS A 15 2.28 -18.13 -5.50
C CYS A 15 2.09 -17.28 -6.76
N VAL A 16 2.40 -17.87 -7.91
CA VAL A 16 2.19 -17.29 -9.22
C VAL A 16 1.21 -18.15 -10.01
N VAL A 17 0.24 -17.53 -10.65
CA VAL A 17 -0.71 -18.17 -11.57
C VAL A 17 -0.43 -17.70 -12.99
N TYR A 18 -0.29 -18.63 -13.93
CA TYR A 18 -0.12 -18.33 -15.35
C TYR A 18 -1.46 -18.48 -16.09
N PRO A 19 -1.87 -17.51 -16.92
CA PRO A 19 -3.12 -17.61 -17.69
C PRO A 19 -3.19 -18.84 -18.58
N GLU A 20 -2.06 -19.32 -19.08
CA GLU A 20 -1.98 -20.48 -19.98
C GLU A 20 -2.28 -21.84 -19.31
N SER A 21 -2.11 -21.94 -17.99
CA SER A 21 -2.25 -23.20 -17.25
C SER A 21 -3.38 -23.17 -16.21
N ALA A 22 -3.84 -21.98 -15.82
CA ALA A 22 -4.89 -21.83 -14.82
C ALA A 22 -6.24 -22.42 -15.32
N PRO A 23 -6.99 -23.13 -14.48
CA PRO A 23 -8.39 -23.47 -14.76
C PRO A 23 -9.21 -22.21 -15.05
N ALA A 24 -10.21 -22.29 -15.93
CA ALA A 24 -11.02 -21.11 -16.29
C ALA A 24 -11.70 -20.45 -15.07
N ASN A 25 -12.05 -21.25 -14.06
CA ASN A 25 -12.70 -20.86 -12.81
C ASN A 25 -11.73 -20.78 -11.62
N TRP A 26 -10.43 -20.55 -11.85
CA TRP A 26 -9.42 -20.60 -10.78
C TRP A 26 -9.70 -19.60 -9.64
N ARG A 27 -10.32 -18.45 -9.93
CA ARG A 27 -10.71 -17.47 -8.91
C ARG A 27 -11.81 -18.02 -8.00
N ASP A 28 -12.86 -18.59 -8.60
CA ASP A 28 -13.96 -19.23 -7.87
C ASP A 28 -13.46 -20.34 -6.94
N ILE A 29 -12.50 -21.15 -7.40
CA ILE A 29 -11.88 -22.22 -6.59
C ILE A 29 -11.24 -21.65 -5.30
N ILE A 30 -10.60 -20.48 -5.38
CA ILE A 30 -9.97 -19.83 -4.21
C ILE A 30 -11.02 -19.12 -3.35
N ASP A 31 -12.00 -18.47 -3.97
CA ASP A 31 -13.09 -17.77 -3.27
C ASP A 31 -13.95 -18.72 -2.41
N ASP A 32 -14.16 -19.95 -2.90
CA ASP A 32 -14.85 -21.03 -2.18
C ASP A 32 -14.11 -21.49 -0.90
N LEU A 33 -12.82 -21.15 -0.76
CA LEU A 33 -12.07 -21.41 0.48
C LEU A 33 -12.45 -20.44 1.61
N HIS A 34 -13.14 -19.34 1.28
CA HIS A 34 -13.55 -18.28 2.21
C HIS A 34 -12.39 -17.73 3.05
N ILE A 35 -11.27 -17.47 2.39
CA ILE A 35 -10.08 -16.84 2.96
C ILE A 35 -9.87 -15.45 2.36
N GLU A 36 -9.17 -14.58 3.09
CA GLU A 36 -8.67 -13.34 2.52
C GLU A 36 -7.53 -13.65 1.55
N TRP A 37 -7.58 -13.10 0.35
CA TRP A 37 -6.48 -13.18 -0.60
C TRP A 37 -6.43 -11.97 -1.53
N ILE A 38 -5.26 -11.72 -2.10
CA ILE A 38 -5.01 -10.56 -2.97
C ILE A 38 -4.44 -11.04 -4.29
N GLU A 39 -4.98 -10.48 -5.36
CA GLU A 39 -4.58 -10.69 -6.74
C GLU A 39 -3.89 -9.43 -7.26
N SER A 40 -2.68 -9.59 -7.81
CA SER A 40 -2.01 -8.50 -8.53
C SER A 40 -2.75 -8.15 -9.83
N PRO A 41 -2.41 -7.01 -10.48
CA PRO A 41 -2.70 -6.82 -11.90
C PRO A 41 -2.08 -7.97 -12.71
N LEU A 42 -2.50 -8.15 -13.96
CA LEU A 42 -1.79 -9.07 -14.85
C LEU A 42 -0.40 -8.49 -15.14
N HIS A 43 0.65 -9.19 -14.73
CA HIS A 43 2.02 -8.82 -15.05
C HIS A 43 2.36 -9.26 -16.48
N ASP A 44 2.11 -8.38 -17.45
CA ASP A 44 2.35 -8.62 -18.89
C ASP A 44 3.45 -7.73 -19.50
N LYS A 45 4.05 -6.85 -18.70
CA LYS A 45 5.08 -5.90 -19.11
C LYS A 45 6.41 -6.09 -18.39
N ASP A 46 6.54 -7.18 -17.65
CA ASP A 46 7.77 -7.51 -16.94
C ASP A 46 8.85 -7.94 -17.93
N ILE A 47 10.06 -7.41 -17.77
CA ILE A 47 11.20 -7.70 -18.66
C ILE A 47 12.24 -8.51 -17.88
N ASN A 48 12.82 -9.52 -18.53
CA ASN A 48 13.97 -10.27 -18.05
C ASN A 48 15.27 -9.45 -18.19
N ALA A 49 16.35 -9.90 -17.55
CA ALA A 49 17.64 -9.22 -17.63
C ALA A 49 18.24 -9.21 -19.05
N ASP A 50 17.81 -10.12 -19.91
CA ASP A 50 18.18 -10.23 -21.33
C ASP A 50 17.31 -9.35 -22.26
N GLY A 51 16.30 -8.67 -21.72
CA GLY A 51 15.38 -7.83 -22.49
C GLY A 51 14.12 -8.54 -23.00
N GLU A 52 13.98 -9.85 -22.77
CA GLU A 52 12.77 -10.57 -23.18
C GLU A 52 11.58 -10.29 -22.25
N ILE A 53 10.37 -10.20 -22.83
CA ILE A 53 9.14 -10.06 -22.04
C ILE A 53 8.89 -11.39 -21.30
N LYS A 54 8.69 -11.30 -19.99
CA LYS A 54 8.31 -12.45 -19.17
C LYS A 54 6.91 -12.93 -19.55
N LYS A 55 6.70 -14.24 -19.38
CA LYS A 55 5.36 -14.83 -19.47
C LYS A 55 4.39 -14.08 -18.56
N SER A 56 3.20 -13.78 -19.10
CA SER A 56 2.16 -13.10 -18.35
C SER A 56 1.75 -13.92 -17.12
N HIS A 57 1.59 -13.27 -15.98
CA HIS A 57 1.26 -13.97 -14.74
C HIS A 57 0.58 -13.07 -13.71
N TRP A 58 -0.12 -13.68 -12.76
CA TRP A 58 -0.60 -13.02 -11.55
C TRP A 58 0.22 -13.46 -10.36
N HIS A 59 0.59 -12.50 -9.51
CA HIS A 59 1.03 -12.78 -8.15
C HIS A 59 -0.18 -12.86 -7.23
N LEU A 60 -0.24 -13.91 -6.41
CA LEU A 60 -1.26 -14.06 -5.38
C LEU A 60 -0.66 -13.91 -3.98
N LEU A 61 -1.43 -13.38 -3.04
CA LEU A 61 -1.12 -13.39 -1.62
C LEU A 61 -2.30 -13.96 -0.84
N PHE A 62 -2.10 -15.09 -0.17
CA PHE A 62 -3.06 -15.69 0.75
C PHE A 62 -2.83 -15.17 2.17
N LEU A 63 -3.90 -14.75 2.85
CA LEU A 63 -3.91 -14.22 4.21
C LEU A 63 -4.80 -15.10 5.08
N PHE A 64 -4.18 -15.91 5.96
CA PHE A 64 -4.89 -16.85 6.82
C PHE A 64 -5.00 -16.34 8.26
N ASN A 65 -6.17 -16.53 8.87
CA ASN A 65 -6.42 -16.25 10.29
C ASN A 65 -5.52 -17.07 11.25
N SER A 66 -5.10 -18.25 10.81
CA SER A 66 -4.18 -19.14 11.55
C SER A 66 -3.02 -19.59 10.66
N VAL A 67 -1.90 -19.95 11.29
CA VAL A 67 -0.71 -20.36 10.54
C VAL A 67 -0.97 -21.67 9.77
N LYS A 68 -0.61 -21.71 8.48
CA LYS A 68 -0.68 -22.88 7.61
C LYS A 68 0.71 -23.48 7.37
N SER A 69 0.79 -24.79 7.16
CA SER A 69 2.02 -25.46 6.68
C SER A 69 2.17 -25.32 5.17
N TYR A 70 3.34 -25.68 4.64
CA TYR A 70 3.58 -25.68 3.20
C TYR A 70 2.61 -26.61 2.47
N GLU A 71 2.39 -27.81 3.01
CA GLU A 71 1.55 -28.85 2.40
C GLU A 71 0.08 -28.41 2.31
N GLN A 72 -0.43 -27.75 3.36
CA GLN A 72 -1.80 -27.22 3.37
C GLN A 72 -2.01 -26.14 2.30
N VAL A 73 -0.98 -25.35 2.00
CA VAL A 73 -1.08 -24.32 0.95
C VAL A 73 -0.75 -24.90 -0.42
N LEU A 74 0.07 -25.96 -0.48
CA LEU A 74 0.36 -26.67 -1.71
C LEU A 74 -0.92 -27.24 -2.33
N GLU A 75 -1.79 -27.84 -1.52
CA GLU A 75 -3.12 -28.30 -1.95
C GLU A 75 -3.94 -27.20 -2.64
N ILE A 76 -3.85 -25.96 -2.13
CA ILE A 76 -4.53 -24.79 -2.72
C ILE A 76 -3.86 -24.39 -4.04
N THR A 77 -2.52 -24.32 -4.08
CA THR A 77 -1.83 -23.92 -5.30
C THR A 77 -1.97 -24.93 -6.43
N GLU A 78 -1.99 -26.23 -6.11
CA GLU A 78 -2.17 -27.30 -7.08
C GLU A 78 -3.58 -27.31 -7.67
N SER A 79 -4.62 -26.98 -6.89
CA SER A 79 -6.01 -26.94 -7.37
C SER A 79 -6.26 -25.89 -8.46
N VAL A 80 -5.40 -24.86 -8.54
CA VAL A 80 -5.46 -23.80 -9.54
C VAL A 80 -4.29 -23.81 -10.53
N ASN A 81 -3.49 -24.89 -10.56
CA ASN A 81 -2.28 -25.00 -11.38
C ASN A 81 -1.30 -23.82 -11.20
N ALA A 82 -1.19 -23.28 -9.98
CA ALA A 82 -0.21 -22.27 -9.63
C ALA A 82 1.18 -22.88 -9.40
N THR A 83 2.21 -22.03 -9.33
CA THR A 83 3.53 -22.44 -8.85
C THR A 83 3.48 -22.87 -7.39
N ILE A 84 4.51 -23.60 -6.96
CA ILE A 84 4.70 -23.96 -5.55
C ILE A 84 4.56 -22.75 -4.61
N PRO A 85 3.98 -22.93 -3.41
CA PRO A 85 3.75 -21.84 -2.49
C PRO A 85 5.05 -21.40 -1.83
N GLN A 86 5.20 -20.09 -1.66
CA GLN A 86 6.32 -19.45 -0.98
C GLN A 86 5.81 -18.66 0.22
N LYS A 87 6.62 -18.54 1.27
CA LYS A 87 6.25 -17.74 2.44
C LYS A 87 6.38 -16.26 2.09
N ALA A 88 5.30 -15.52 2.27
CA ALA A 88 5.35 -14.06 2.23
C ALA A 88 5.89 -13.55 3.57
N GLN A 89 7.11 -12.99 3.58
CA GLN A 89 7.72 -12.44 4.79
C GLN A 89 7.02 -11.15 5.26
N SER A 90 6.46 -10.40 4.31
CA SER A 90 5.70 -9.18 4.57
C SER A 90 4.57 -9.08 3.55
N ALA A 91 3.33 -9.13 4.02
CA ALA A 91 2.15 -8.91 3.19
C ALA A 91 2.22 -7.54 2.51
N LYS A 92 2.51 -6.49 3.30
CA LYS A 92 2.70 -5.13 2.81
C LYS A 92 3.79 -5.01 1.75
N GLY A 93 4.96 -5.61 2.00
CA GLY A 93 6.05 -5.60 1.03
C GLY A 93 5.68 -6.30 -0.28
N LEU A 94 4.94 -7.42 -0.19
CA LEU A 94 4.50 -8.16 -1.37
C LEU A 94 3.45 -7.39 -2.17
N VAL A 95 2.44 -6.77 -1.52
CA VAL A 95 1.42 -5.98 -2.24
C VAL A 95 2.04 -4.76 -2.93
N ARG A 96 3.01 -4.09 -2.31
CA ARG A 96 3.79 -3.02 -2.98
C ARG A 96 4.59 -3.55 -4.17
N TYR A 97 5.14 -4.76 -4.04
CA TYR A 97 5.86 -5.43 -5.13
C TYR A 97 4.95 -5.78 -6.32
N MET A 98 3.69 -6.17 -6.07
CA MET A 98 2.69 -6.46 -7.12
C MET A 98 2.42 -5.29 -8.08
N ILE A 99 2.80 -4.06 -7.71
CA ILE A 99 2.70 -2.89 -8.58
C ILE A 99 4.06 -2.22 -8.84
N HIS A 100 5.14 -2.88 -8.43
CA HIS A 100 6.52 -2.40 -8.54
C HIS A 100 6.79 -1.03 -7.89
N LEU A 101 6.00 -0.67 -6.89
CA LEU A 101 6.02 0.66 -6.27
C LEU A 101 7.39 1.08 -5.72
N ASP A 102 8.20 0.12 -5.29
CA ASP A 102 9.53 0.33 -4.72
C ASP A 102 10.68 0.14 -5.73
N ASN A 103 10.39 -0.13 -7.00
CA ASN A 103 11.39 -0.36 -8.05
C ASN A 103 11.10 0.50 -9.30
N PRO A 104 11.62 1.75 -9.34
CA PRO A 104 11.36 2.69 -10.43
C PRO A 104 11.84 2.25 -11.81
N GLU A 105 12.77 1.29 -11.89
CA GLU A 105 13.31 0.78 -13.15
C GLU A 105 12.36 -0.21 -13.83
N LYS A 106 11.41 -0.78 -13.09
CA LYS A 106 10.40 -1.68 -13.61
C LYS A 106 9.14 -0.93 -14.03
N TYR A 107 8.38 -1.52 -14.95
CA TYR A 107 7.04 -1.05 -15.29
C TYR A 107 6.16 -0.94 -14.04
N GLN A 108 5.56 0.23 -13.82
CA GLN A 108 4.67 0.50 -12.69
C GLN A 108 3.24 0.13 -13.06
N TYR A 109 2.63 -0.82 -12.35
CA TYR A 109 1.23 -1.18 -12.54
C TYR A 109 0.32 -0.28 -11.70
N ASP A 110 -0.96 -0.15 -12.09
CA ASP A 110 -1.90 0.70 -11.36
C ASP A 110 -2.33 0.03 -10.04
N LYS A 111 -2.33 0.80 -8.95
CA LYS A 111 -2.86 0.37 -7.65
C LYS A 111 -4.31 -0.08 -7.71
N LYS A 112 -5.11 0.49 -8.64
CA LYS A 112 -6.53 0.18 -8.82
C LYS A 112 -6.78 -1.21 -9.39
N ASP A 113 -5.77 -1.79 -10.03
CA ASP A 113 -5.85 -3.10 -10.66
C ASP A 113 -5.49 -4.23 -9.68
N ILE A 114 -5.11 -3.92 -8.43
CA ILE A 114 -4.98 -4.91 -7.36
C ILE A 114 -6.39 -5.25 -6.84
N ILE A 115 -6.73 -6.54 -6.81
CA ILE A 115 -8.04 -7.01 -6.37
C ILE A 115 -7.90 -7.68 -5.00
N GLY A 116 -8.65 -7.19 -4.02
CA GLY A 116 -8.80 -7.81 -2.71
C GLY A 116 -10.04 -8.70 -2.68
N HIS A 117 -9.86 -9.95 -2.30
CA HIS A 117 -10.91 -10.96 -2.23
C HIS A 117 -11.14 -11.42 -0.78
N GLY A 118 -12.31 -11.99 -0.51
CA GLY A 118 -12.64 -12.54 0.81
C GLY A 118 -12.62 -11.53 1.97
N GLY A 119 -12.72 -10.22 1.67
CA GLY A 119 -12.64 -9.14 2.66
C GLY A 119 -11.24 -8.52 2.83
N ALA A 120 -10.24 -8.92 2.04
CA ALA A 120 -8.90 -8.36 2.12
C ALA A 120 -8.86 -6.85 1.81
N ASP A 121 -8.39 -6.06 2.76
CA ASP A 121 -8.23 -4.60 2.60
C ASP A 121 -6.88 -4.25 1.96
N VAL A 122 -6.89 -4.08 0.63
CA VAL A 122 -5.73 -3.67 -0.15
C VAL A 122 -5.24 -2.27 0.23
N ALA A 123 -6.16 -1.36 0.58
CA ALA A 123 -5.82 0.02 0.90
C ALA A 123 -4.97 0.07 2.18
N GLU A 124 -5.32 -0.70 3.20
CA GLU A 124 -4.53 -0.83 4.43
C GLU A 124 -3.10 -1.31 4.16
N LEU A 125 -2.92 -2.27 3.26
CA LEU A 125 -1.60 -2.81 2.92
C LEU A 125 -0.76 -1.83 2.08
N LEU A 126 -1.40 -0.96 1.30
CA LEU A 126 -0.73 0.08 0.53
C LEU A 126 -0.52 1.39 1.31
N LYS A 127 -1.06 1.53 2.53
CA LYS A 127 -0.87 2.74 3.34
C LYS A 127 0.61 3.12 3.43
N PRO A 128 0.97 4.41 3.35
CA PRO A 128 2.34 4.87 3.52
C PRO A 128 2.95 4.31 4.82
N ASN A 129 4.25 3.99 4.81
CA ASN A 129 4.92 3.63 6.05
C ASN A 129 5.05 4.87 6.97
N SER A 130 5.49 4.68 8.22
CA SER A 130 5.62 5.80 9.16
C SER A 130 6.57 6.90 8.69
N SER A 131 7.64 6.52 7.97
CA SER A 131 8.62 7.45 7.42
C SER A 131 8.03 8.27 6.28
N ASP A 132 7.32 7.62 5.35
CA ASP A 132 6.60 8.28 4.26
C ASP A 132 5.55 9.25 4.81
N ARG A 133 4.83 8.83 5.87
CA ARG A 133 3.87 9.69 6.56
C ARG A 133 4.52 10.94 7.12
N TYR A 134 5.67 10.83 7.79
CA TYR A 134 6.38 12.00 8.29
C TYR A 134 6.89 12.91 7.18
N ALA A 135 7.30 12.34 6.04
CA ALA A 135 7.66 13.12 4.86
C ALA A 135 6.46 13.93 4.32
N LEU A 136 5.28 13.31 4.20
CA LEU A 136 4.05 13.98 3.78
C LEU A 136 3.58 15.05 4.78
N ILE A 137 3.68 14.79 6.09
CA ILE A 137 3.39 15.79 7.13
C ILE A 137 4.35 16.98 7.03
N LYS A 138 5.64 16.72 6.79
CA LYS A 138 6.63 17.77 6.56
C LYS A 138 6.30 18.57 5.30
N GLU A 139 5.91 17.90 4.22
CA GLU A 139 5.49 18.54 2.97
C GLU A 139 4.29 19.48 3.18
N MET A 140 3.25 19.01 3.86
CA MET A 140 2.08 19.82 4.24
C MET A 140 2.47 21.02 5.13
N ALA A 141 3.38 20.83 6.09
CA ALA A 141 3.84 21.93 6.95
C ALA A 141 4.61 23.02 6.17
N ILE A 142 5.44 22.62 5.20
CA ILE A 142 6.12 23.55 4.30
C ILE A 142 5.09 24.29 3.45
N PHE A 143 4.11 23.59 2.88
CA PHE A 143 3.03 24.21 2.11
C PHE A 143 2.25 25.25 2.92
N ILE A 144 1.89 24.94 4.18
CA ILE A 144 1.21 25.89 5.08
C ILE A 144 2.03 27.17 5.24
N LYS A 145 3.33 27.01 5.50
CA LYS A 145 4.24 28.14 5.73
C LYS A 145 4.39 28.99 4.47
N ASP A 146 4.72 28.36 3.34
CA ASP A 146 5.06 29.06 2.09
C ASP A 146 3.84 29.78 1.49
N ASN A 147 2.63 29.26 1.73
CA ASN A 147 1.38 29.86 1.24
C ASN A 147 0.64 30.69 2.29
N ASN A 148 1.23 30.89 3.48
CA ASN A 148 0.59 31.58 4.61
C ASN A 148 -0.81 31.05 4.92
N VAL A 149 -1.00 29.73 4.87
CA VAL A 149 -2.28 29.12 5.23
C VAL A 149 -2.56 29.41 6.70
N VAL A 150 -3.71 30.03 6.96
CA VAL A 150 -4.12 30.43 8.30
C VAL A 150 -5.38 29.71 8.77
N GLU A 151 -6.16 29.11 7.88
CA GLU A 151 -7.33 28.30 8.20
C GLU A 151 -7.18 26.85 7.74
N PHE A 152 -7.71 25.90 8.53
CA PHE A 152 -7.62 24.47 8.21
C PHE A 152 -8.35 24.11 6.91
N THR A 153 -9.45 24.81 6.61
CA THR A 153 -10.23 24.61 5.39
C THR A 153 -9.39 24.81 4.13
N GLU A 154 -8.48 25.77 4.11
CA GLU A 154 -7.61 26.02 2.95
C GLU A 154 -6.70 24.81 2.65
N LEU A 155 -6.10 24.23 3.69
CA LEU A 155 -5.31 23.01 3.55
C LEU A 155 -6.18 21.81 3.14
N PHE A 156 -7.35 21.68 3.76
CA PHE A 156 -8.25 20.55 3.53
C PHE A 156 -8.82 20.55 2.11
N ASP A 157 -9.29 21.69 1.60
CA ASP A 157 -9.83 21.83 0.25
C ASP A 157 -8.75 21.64 -0.82
N TYR A 158 -7.52 22.12 -0.56
CA TYR A 158 -6.37 21.85 -1.41
C TYR A 158 -6.06 20.34 -1.45
N ALA A 159 -6.03 19.68 -0.29
CA ALA A 159 -5.80 18.25 -0.23
C ALA A 159 -6.90 17.46 -0.98
N LEU A 160 -8.17 17.81 -0.77
CA LEU A 160 -9.31 17.19 -1.44
C LEU A 160 -9.25 17.32 -2.96
N SER A 161 -8.84 18.48 -3.48
CA SER A 161 -8.87 18.77 -4.92
C SER A 161 -7.58 18.43 -5.66
N GLN A 162 -6.41 18.57 -5.04
CA GLN A 162 -5.10 18.45 -5.69
C GLN A 162 -4.25 17.28 -5.18
N ARG A 163 -4.53 16.75 -3.98
CA ARG A 163 -3.72 15.73 -3.29
C ARG A 163 -4.61 14.66 -2.64
N TYR A 164 -5.61 14.20 -3.40
CA TYR A 164 -6.65 13.28 -2.94
C TYR A 164 -6.10 11.91 -2.53
N ASP A 165 -5.02 11.47 -3.19
CA ASP A 165 -4.47 10.13 -3.00
C ASP A 165 -3.49 10.02 -1.82
N ASP A 166 -2.99 11.14 -1.28
CA ASP A 166 -1.95 11.13 -0.25
C ASP A 166 -2.21 12.08 0.93
N TRP A 167 -2.42 13.38 0.69
CA TRP A 167 -2.65 14.33 1.78
C TRP A 167 -4.04 14.17 2.38
N PHE A 168 -5.06 14.06 1.54
CA PHE A 168 -6.45 13.99 1.99
C PHE A 168 -6.73 12.82 2.94
N PRO A 169 -6.30 11.57 2.65
CA PRO A 169 -6.51 10.44 3.56
C PRO A 169 -5.73 10.61 4.87
N LEU A 170 -4.50 11.15 4.80
CA LEU A 170 -3.70 11.43 5.99
C LEU A 170 -4.38 12.44 6.91
N LEU A 171 -5.00 13.49 6.34
CA LEU A 171 -5.72 14.50 7.10
C LEU A 171 -6.94 13.89 7.79
N CYS A 172 -7.70 13.04 7.09
CA CYS A 172 -8.86 12.35 7.66
C CYS A 172 -8.46 11.38 8.79
N ASP A 173 -7.34 10.68 8.64
CA ASP A 173 -7.00 9.56 9.52
C ASP A 173 -6.20 9.96 10.77
N ASN A 174 -5.14 10.78 10.63
CA ASN A 174 -4.14 10.93 11.70
C ASN A 174 -3.35 12.23 11.76
N SER A 175 -3.41 13.10 10.74
CA SER A 175 -2.53 14.28 10.67
C SER A 175 -3.24 15.62 10.87
N ALA A 176 -4.58 15.66 10.84
CA ALA A 176 -5.34 16.90 11.04
C ALA A 176 -5.03 17.59 12.37
N TYR A 177 -4.82 16.84 13.46
CA TYR A 177 -4.51 17.44 14.76
C TYR A 177 -3.18 18.21 14.73
N VAL A 178 -2.09 17.58 14.30
CA VAL A 178 -0.76 18.22 14.31
C VAL A 178 -0.69 19.39 13.32
N LEU A 179 -1.27 19.24 12.12
CA LEU A 179 -1.30 20.31 11.12
C LEU A 179 -2.23 21.45 11.54
N GLY A 180 -3.35 21.15 12.20
CA GLY A 180 -4.22 22.17 12.79
C GLY A 180 -3.52 23.00 13.87
N GLN A 181 -2.68 22.38 14.71
CA GLN A 181 -1.86 23.14 15.68
C GLN A 181 -0.80 24.00 14.99
N TYR A 182 -0.17 23.48 13.92
CA TYR A 182 0.79 24.24 13.12
C TYR A 182 0.15 25.48 12.49
N ILE A 183 -1.02 25.33 11.86
CA ILE A 183 -1.78 26.44 11.25
C ILE A 183 -2.16 27.50 12.30
N LYS A 184 -2.62 27.09 13.48
CA LYS A 184 -2.92 28.01 14.59
C LYS A 184 -1.69 28.84 14.99
N SER A 185 -0.53 28.19 15.09
CA SER A 185 0.74 28.87 15.39
C SER A 185 1.14 29.83 14.28
N ASN A 186 1.00 29.42 13.01
CA ASN A 186 1.31 30.23 11.84
C ASN A 186 0.47 31.52 11.81
N ARG A 187 -0.85 31.40 12.02
CA ARG A 187 -1.78 32.53 12.14
C ARG A 187 -1.35 33.51 13.24
N TYR A 188 -0.96 33.00 14.41
CA TYR A 188 -0.52 33.85 15.52
C TYR A 188 0.77 34.62 15.19
N GLN A 189 1.74 33.96 14.56
CA GLN A 189 3.00 34.58 14.16
C GLN A 189 2.77 35.73 13.16
N LEU A 190 1.96 35.50 12.11
CA LEU A 190 1.64 36.52 11.11
C LEU A 190 0.92 37.74 11.71
N ASN A 191 0.02 37.49 12.67
CA ASN A 191 -0.68 38.56 13.39
C ASN A 191 0.27 39.40 14.27
N LYS A 192 1.30 38.77 14.85
CA LYS A 192 2.32 39.48 15.62
C LYS A 192 3.19 40.35 14.72
N GLU A 193 3.69 39.80 13.61
CA GLU A 193 4.49 40.55 12.62
C GLU A 193 3.71 41.75 12.05
N HIS A 194 2.39 41.61 11.84
CA HIS A 194 1.53 42.71 11.41
C HIS A 194 1.37 43.82 12.46
N LYS A 195 1.33 43.48 13.76
CA LYS A 195 1.25 44.45 14.85
C LYS A 195 2.58 45.19 15.02
N ASP A 196 3.68 44.46 15.06
CA ASP A 196 5.03 45.02 15.21
C ASP A 196 5.33 46.01 14.05
N ASN A 197 4.88 45.72 12.82
CA ASN A 197 5.04 46.62 11.68
C ASN A 197 4.14 47.88 11.71
N LYS A 198 3.02 47.86 12.45
CA LYS A 198 2.14 49.02 12.62
C LYS A 198 2.65 49.98 13.69
N ASP A 199 3.31 49.46 14.73
CA ASP A 199 3.83 50.28 15.84
C ASP A 199 5.16 51.00 15.51
N ILE A 200 5.79 50.69 14.37
CA ILE A 200 7.04 51.30 13.89
C ILE A 200 6.79 52.47 12.89
N ARG A 201 5.54 52.72 12.48
CA ARG A 201 5.15 53.81 11.56
C ARG A 201 4.43 54.94 12.27
#